data_AF-A0AAX4I6K3-F1
#
_entry.id   AF-A0AAX4I6K3-F1
#
_cell.length_a   1.000
_cell.length_b   1.000
_cell.length_c   1.000
_cell.angle_alpha   90.00
_cell.angle_beta   90.00
_cell.angle_gamma   90.00
#
_symmetry.space_group_name_H-M   'P 1'
#
loop_
_entity.id
_entity.type
_entity.pdbx_description
1 polymer ?
#
loop_
_entity_poly.entity_id
_entity_poly.type
_entity_poly.pdbx_seq_one_letter_code
_entity_poly.pdbx_strand_id
1 'polypeptide(L)'
;MAKLPSSQVRRVDSDSSSISWGLDYLQEEKIAPLTWIESPVSSADEDTGEIKLCVRHSANTIELFSDLFFVANLETFTQTHSITNLGSLAAYLGFFSIIWFTWFQITLHDVRFSIDSGYERMCKILQFLLFVGFALVGSSFSPGTKEHNNANFQLLCNILFATRLLLVAQYSVALHFVRKKTKALNWPLSLTIVLFIFSGGAFYSMTPAFSPESGNGLGIYYVWYIILLIEIGITLGLSSIWKSLSFKHTHLTERMGLFTLVIIGEGAIGATKTVGIIMGDTGLRLDACLIIGCTVFILMFCWMLYFDNPPECKFGTVRQQIWAALHFPFHLGMIGVVEGSQQIALAWQVLSYFSDFFRDVRKACITENQDGLILAESITTSFKNLKMPDSAETRSMIPFIYQEIYNIGNITGVCSAANTAGGDSLFLPDAFRSMTKRVLGVLFESYNGVSSPTDEDVGEVAQPAYSTVYIYYWSSFLFVVASFAIFILITRHKDRPLNIFDKAAITTRGLAALLAVGLAAGAASDKFIFRYLGSGATLPTVALIFLAILAIDRYTKHLSAKTLRRNMTETTESWERALAERGISEASLVVGKA
;
A
#
# COMPACT_ATOMS: atom_id res chain seq x y z
N MET A 1 8.82 15.42 48.15
CA MET A 1 8.97 16.79 48.68
C MET A 1 7.85 17.63 48.07
N ALA A 2 7.02 18.40 48.74
CA ALA A 2 6.70 18.62 50.15
C ALA A 2 5.34 19.34 50.12
N LYS A 3 4.42 18.98 51.02
CA LYS A 3 3.20 19.76 51.30
C LYS A 3 3.56 20.99 52.13
N LEU A 4 2.80 22.08 51.97
CA LEU A 4 2.21 23.01 52.99
C LEU A 4 2.05 24.44 52.42
N PRO A 5 1.17 25.32 52.98
CA PRO A 5 -0.08 25.09 53.73
C PRO A 5 -1.28 25.92 53.22
N SER A 6 -2.47 25.54 53.68
CA SER A 6 -3.73 26.27 53.61
C SER A 6 -3.72 27.60 54.39
N SER A 7 -4.33 28.65 53.85
CA SER A 7 -5.35 29.46 54.57
C SER A 7 -5.93 30.57 53.68
N GLN A 8 -7.25 30.63 53.59
CA GLN A 8 -8.11 31.82 53.74
C GLN A 8 -9.53 31.39 53.31
N VAL A 9 -10.27 30.89 54.29
CA VAL A 9 -11.70 30.60 54.21
C VAL A 9 -12.42 31.94 54.06
N ARG A 10 -12.95 32.24 52.87
CA ARG A 10 -14.02 33.23 52.70
C ARG A 10 -15.32 32.46 52.54
N ARG A 11 -16.18 32.58 53.55
CA ARG A 11 -17.53 32.03 53.63
C ARG A 11 -18.34 32.58 52.45
N VAL A 12 -18.73 31.73 51.50
CA VAL A 12 -19.67 32.05 50.41
C VAL A 12 -20.75 30.96 50.40
N ASP A 13 -21.98 31.42 50.19
CA ASP A 13 -23.26 30.76 50.42
C ASP A 13 -23.38 29.29 49.95
N SER A 14 -23.94 28.46 50.82
CA SER A 14 -23.91 26.99 50.77
C SER A 14 -24.84 26.32 49.75
N ASP A 15 -25.50 27.06 48.86
CA ASP A 15 -26.46 26.49 47.89
C ASP A 15 -26.00 26.57 46.42
N SER A 16 -24.91 27.30 46.11
CA SER A 16 -24.36 27.36 44.73
C SER A 16 -23.09 26.53 44.53
N SER A 17 -22.47 26.04 45.60
CA SER A 17 -21.16 25.36 45.53
C SER A 17 -21.26 23.87 45.19
N SER A 18 -22.36 23.17 45.48
CA SER A 18 -22.46 21.73 45.18
C SER A 18 -22.47 21.45 43.67
N ILE A 19 -23.09 22.34 42.89
CA ILE A 19 -23.15 22.25 41.42
C ILE A 19 -21.79 22.63 40.81
N SER A 20 -21.11 23.66 41.34
CA SER A 20 -19.79 24.03 40.83
C SER A 20 -18.75 22.95 41.10
N TRP A 21 -18.74 22.37 42.31
CA TRP A 21 -17.85 21.27 42.65
C TRP A 21 -18.16 20.00 41.84
N GLY A 22 -19.44 19.70 41.55
CA GLY A 22 -19.81 18.57 40.70
C GLY A 22 -19.40 18.75 39.23
N LEU A 23 -19.52 19.97 38.68
CA LEU A 23 -19.05 20.30 37.34
C LEU A 23 -17.53 20.32 37.25
N ASP A 24 -16.85 20.92 38.23
CA ASP A 24 -15.39 20.93 38.32
C ASP A 24 -14.85 19.49 38.52
N TYR A 25 -15.55 18.64 39.29
CA TYR A 25 -15.21 17.22 39.46
C TYR A 25 -15.44 16.41 38.18
N LEU A 26 -16.54 16.63 37.43
CA LEU A 26 -16.76 16.02 36.11
C LEU A 26 -15.72 16.46 35.08
N GLN A 27 -15.23 17.69 35.19
CA GLN A 27 -14.20 18.27 34.34
C GLN A 27 -12.80 17.77 34.73
N GLU A 28 -12.54 17.52 36.02
CA GLU A 28 -11.34 16.85 36.55
C GLU A 28 -11.31 15.34 36.23
N GLU A 29 -12.47 14.66 36.22
CA GLU A 29 -12.58 13.21 35.93
C GLU A 29 -12.70 12.89 34.42
N LYS A 30 -12.78 13.91 33.54
CA LYS A 30 -12.96 13.77 32.07
C LYS A 30 -14.12 12.86 31.66
N ILE A 31 -15.18 12.74 32.47
CA ILE A 31 -16.38 11.99 32.08
C ILE A 31 -17.30 12.94 31.31
N ALA A 32 -16.90 13.29 30.09
CA ALA A 32 -17.81 13.96 29.15
C ALA A 32 -18.80 12.90 28.62
N PRO A 33 -20.11 13.00 28.92
CA PRO A 33 -21.09 12.03 28.41
C PRO A 33 -21.11 12.10 26.87
N LEU A 34 -21.03 10.93 26.22
CA LEU A 34 -21.05 10.85 24.76
C LEU A 34 -22.38 11.42 24.25
N THR A 35 -22.31 12.53 23.52
CA THR A 35 -23.50 13.15 22.95
C THR A 35 -24.01 12.32 21.77
N TRP A 36 -25.34 12.29 21.57
CA TRP A 36 -25.92 11.48 20.49
C TRP A 36 -25.62 12.08 19.11
N ILE A 37 -25.72 13.40 18.98
CA ILE A 37 -25.36 14.17 17.78
C ILE A 37 -24.69 15.46 18.22
N GLU A 38 -23.44 15.67 17.79
CA GLU A 38 -22.68 16.89 18.04
C GLU A 38 -22.59 17.76 16.79
N SER A 39 -22.62 19.08 16.96
CA SER A 39 -22.54 20.02 15.84
C SER A 39 -21.09 20.14 15.33
N PRO A 40 -20.81 19.99 14.03
CA PRO A 40 -19.46 20.11 13.46
C PRO A 40 -18.92 21.56 13.41
N VAL A 41 -19.65 22.51 13.98
CA VAL A 41 -19.40 23.95 13.89
C VAL A 41 -18.97 24.48 15.26
N SER A 42 -17.80 25.11 15.33
CA SER A 42 -17.29 25.75 16.56
C SER A 42 -17.92 27.13 16.77
N SER A 43 -17.99 27.61 18.01
CA SER A 43 -18.43 28.96 18.36
C SER A 43 -17.55 30.02 17.70
N ALA A 44 -18.13 31.19 17.41
CA ALA A 44 -17.46 32.27 16.67
C ALA A 44 -16.16 32.69 17.37
N ASP A 45 -15.12 32.90 16.55
CA ASP A 45 -13.84 33.48 16.96
C ASP A 45 -14.10 34.93 17.43
N GLU A 46 -13.79 35.26 18.70
CA GLU A 46 -14.15 36.56 19.33
C GLU A 46 -13.58 37.77 18.55
N ASP A 47 -12.47 37.58 17.84
CA ASP A 47 -11.79 38.65 17.10
C ASP A 47 -12.31 38.87 15.66
N THR A 48 -12.98 37.89 15.05
CA THR A 48 -13.39 37.97 13.61
C THR A 48 -14.87 37.77 13.36
N GLY A 49 -15.64 37.24 14.33
CA GLY A 49 -17.06 36.95 14.17
C GLY A 49 -17.37 35.87 13.13
N GLU A 50 -16.35 35.24 12.52
CA GLU A 50 -16.53 34.18 11.54
C GLU A 50 -16.69 32.83 12.23
N ILE A 51 -17.76 32.12 11.84
CA ILE A 51 -18.05 30.78 12.31
C ILE A 51 -17.21 29.77 11.50
N LYS A 52 -16.27 29.10 12.17
CA LYS A 52 -15.37 28.10 11.58
C LYS A 52 -15.82 26.67 11.94
N LEU A 53 -15.55 25.72 11.05
CA LEU A 53 -15.72 24.29 11.36
C LEU A 53 -14.78 23.89 12.50
N CYS A 54 -15.22 22.95 13.35
CA CYS A 54 -14.36 22.37 14.37
C CYS A 54 -13.32 21.46 13.69
N VAL A 55 -12.21 22.05 13.29
CA VAL A 55 -11.13 21.32 12.62
C VAL A 55 -10.25 20.67 13.68
N ARG A 56 -10.28 19.34 13.73
CA ARG A 56 -9.41 18.56 14.60
C ARG A 56 -7.99 18.55 14.06
N HIS A 57 -7.02 18.64 14.98
CA HIS A 57 -5.60 18.62 14.64
C HIS A 57 -5.01 17.22 14.57
N SER A 58 -5.69 16.22 15.17
CA SER A 58 -5.26 14.83 15.20
C SER A 58 -6.37 13.85 14.80
N ALA A 59 -5.98 12.72 14.19
CA ALA A 59 -6.88 11.62 13.85
C ALA A 59 -7.47 10.95 15.10
N ASN A 60 -8.71 10.46 14.99
CA ASN A 60 -9.33 9.65 16.06
C ASN A 60 -9.00 8.16 15.85
N THR A 61 -8.98 7.38 16.93
CA THR A 61 -8.68 5.93 16.87
C THR A 61 -9.71 5.16 16.05
N ILE A 62 -10.97 5.60 16.01
CA ILE A 62 -12.02 5.00 15.18
C ILE A 62 -11.76 5.16 13.68
N GLU A 63 -11.07 6.24 13.27
CA GLU A 63 -10.72 6.48 11.88
C GLU A 63 -9.61 5.49 11.45
N LEU A 64 -8.62 5.27 12.32
CA LEU A 64 -7.59 4.24 12.11
C LEU A 64 -8.18 2.82 12.12
N PHE A 65 -9.16 2.56 13.00
CA PHE A 65 -9.87 1.29 13.04
C PHE A 65 -10.60 0.99 11.72
N SER A 66 -11.14 2.01 11.06
CA SER A 66 -11.72 1.88 9.72
C SER A 66 -10.71 1.46 8.65
N ASP A 67 -9.46 1.91 8.77
CA ASP A 67 -8.40 1.57 7.81
C ASP A 67 -8.03 0.08 7.91
N LEU A 68 -8.23 -0.55 9.07
CA LEU A 68 -8.01 -1.99 9.23
C LEU A 68 -9.05 -2.81 8.43
N PHE A 69 -10.29 -2.35 8.31
CA PHE A 69 -11.28 -3.02 7.46
C PHE A 69 -10.93 -2.89 5.98
N PHE A 70 -10.36 -1.75 5.57
CA PHE A 70 -9.83 -1.59 4.22
C PHE A 70 -8.75 -2.64 3.94
N VAL A 71 -7.74 -2.73 4.81
CA VAL A 71 -6.58 -3.59 4.55
C VAL A 71 -6.94 -5.07 4.65
N ALA A 72 -7.91 -5.43 5.51
CA ALA A 72 -8.43 -6.80 5.59
C ALA A 72 -9.09 -7.26 4.27
N ASN A 73 -9.78 -6.34 3.57
CA ASN A 73 -10.33 -6.63 2.24
C ASN A 73 -9.22 -6.88 1.22
N LEU A 74 -8.17 -6.06 1.25
CA LEU A 74 -7.02 -6.21 0.38
C LEU A 74 -6.33 -7.55 0.62
N GLU A 75 -6.09 -7.91 1.88
CA GLU A 75 -5.43 -9.17 2.21
C GLU A 75 -6.27 -10.39 1.80
N THR A 76 -7.58 -10.36 2.06
CA THR A 76 -8.48 -11.44 1.58
C THR A 76 -8.41 -11.59 0.06
N PHE A 77 -8.33 -10.46 -0.65
CA PHE A 77 -8.20 -10.44 -2.10
C PHE A 77 -6.86 -11.01 -2.57
N THR A 78 -5.75 -10.57 -1.99
CA THR A 78 -4.39 -11.06 -2.26
C THR A 78 -4.29 -12.57 -2.04
N GLN A 79 -4.90 -13.09 -0.97
CA GLN A 79 -4.91 -14.52 -0.69
C GLN A 79 -5.67 -15.35 -1.72
N THR A 80 -6.75 -14.80 -2.28
CA THR A 80 -7.60 -15.52 -3.23
C THR A 80 -7.12 -15.38 -4.68
N HIS A 81 -6.49 -14.24 -5.01
CA HIS A 81 -6.05 -13.90 -6.35
C HIS A 81 -4.54 -13.65 -6.40
N SER A 82 -3.78 -14.73 -6.52
CA SER A 82 -2.34 -14.65 -6.82
C SER A 82 -2.08 -13.86 -8.11
N ILE A 83 -1.12 -12.94 -8.09
CA ILE A 83 -0.77 -12.12 -9.25
C ILE A 83 0.17 -12.91 -10.17
N THR A 84 -0.39 -13.72 -11.06
CA THR A 84 0.37 -14.58 -11.98
C THR A 84 0.27 -14.11 -13.42
N ASN A 85 -0.83 -13.47 -13.81
CA ASN A 85 -1.09 -13.08 -15.18
C ASN A 85 -1.40 -11.58 -15.28
N LEU A 86 -1.32 -11.01 -16.47
CA LEU A 86 -1.72 -9.62 -16.69
C LEU A 86 -3.21 -9.38 -16.34
N GLY A 87 -4.07 -10.38 -16.58
CA GLY A 87 -5.48 -10.33 -16.21
C GLY A 87 -5.70 -10.28 -14.69
N SER A 88 -5.00 -11.11 -13.92
CA SER A 88 -5.07 -11.08 -12.45
C SER A 88 -4.48 -9.79 -11.88
N LEU A 89 -3.41 -9.26 -12.49
CA LEU A 89 -2.87 -7.95 -12.12
C LEU A 89 -3.90 -6.84 -12.37
N ALA A 90 -4.55 -6.83 -13.53
CA ALA A 90 -5.58 -5.84 -13.84
C ALA A 90 -6.80 -5.94 -12.89
N ALA A 91 -7.20 -7.16 -12.53
CA ALA A 91 -8.24 -7.40 -11.52
C ALA A 91 -7.82 -6.83 -10.15
N TYR A 92 -6.57 -7.06 -9.73
CA TYR A 92 -6.02 -6.51 -8.48
C TYR A 92 -6.02 -4.98 -8.48
N LEU A 93 -5.48 -4.35 -9.54
CA LEU A 93 -5.46 -2.90 -9.70
C LEU A 93 -6.88 -2.32 -9.68
N GLY A 94 -7.82 -2.99 -10.34
CA GLY A 94 -9.23 -2.61 -10.39
C GLY A 94 -9.90 -2.65 -9.03
N PHE A 95 -9.80 -3.77 -8.33
CA PHE A 95 -10.40 -3.94 -7.00
C PHE A 95 -9.80 -2.95 -5.99
N PHE A 96 -8.48 -2.82 -5.96
CA PHE A 96 -7.79 -1.83 -5.12
C PHE A 96 -8.30 -0.42 -5.39
N SER A 97 -8.45 -0.03 -6.66
CA SER A 97 -8.95 1.31 -7.03
C SER A 97 -10.35 1.56 -6.49
N ILE A 98 -11.26 0.59 -6.60
CA ILE A 98 -12.65 0.72 -6.14
C ILE A 98 -12.72 0.95 -4.64
N ILE A 99 -12.01 0.12 -3.87
CA ILE A 99 -12.00 0.26 -2.41
C ILE A 99 -11.26 1.55 -2.02
N TRP A 100 -10.12 1.87 -2.66
CA TRP A 100 -9.32 3.06 -2.31
C TRP A 100 -10.11 4.34 -2.51
N PHE A 101 -10.81 4.47 -3.65
CA PHE A 101 -11.64 5.63 -3.92
C PHE A 101 -12.85 5.72 -2.98
N THR A 102 -13.44 4.59 -2.58
CA THR A 102 -14.52 4.58 -1.59
C THR A 102 -14.02 5.00 -0.20
N TRP A 103 -12.88 4.45 0.25
CA TRP A 103 -12.21 4.85 1.48
C TRP A 103 -11.82 6.33 1.48
N PHE A 104 -11.32 6.83 0.35
CA PHE A 104 -10.90 8.22 0.23
C PHE A 104 -12.10 9.17 0.39
N GLN A 105 -13.25 8.88 -0.22
CA GLN A 105 -14.45 9.70 -0.04
C GLN A 105 -14.96 9.72 1.41
N ILE A 106 -14.92 8.58 2.09
CA ILE A 106 -15.24 8.48 3.52
C ILE A 106 -14.26 9.32 4.35
N THR A 107 -12.95 9.20 4.07
CA THR A 107 -11.92 9.98 4.76
C THR A 107 -12.07 11.49 4.54
N LEU A 108 -12.41 11.93 3.32
CA LEU A 108 -12.66 13.36 3.05
C LEU A 108 -13.87 13.89 3.83
N HIS A 109 -14.90 13.07 4.03
CA HIS A 109 -16.02 13.41 4.91
C HIS A 109 -15.58 13.49 6.36
N ASP A 110 -14.90 12.45 6.87
CA ASP A 110 -14.54 12.34 8.28
C ASP A 110 -13.65 13.49 8.74
N VAL A 111 -12.65 13.81 7.93
CA VAL A 111 -11.69 14.88 8.22
C VAL A 111 -12.35 16.26 8.34
N ARG A 112 -13.55 16.43 7.77
CA ARG A 112 -14.29 17.70 7.80
C ARG A 112 -15.36 17.78 8.86
N PHE A 113 -16.11 16.69 9.04
CA PHE A 113 -17.39 16.73 9.75
C PHE A 113 -17.52 15.68 10.85
N SER A 114 -16.63 14.68 10.90
CA SER A 114 -16.72 13.65 11.93
C SER A 114 -16.37 14.26 13.30
N ILE A 115 -17.27 14.09 14.25
CA ILE A 115 -17.05 14.34 15.68
C ILE A 115 -17.58 13.10 16.42
N ASP A 116 -16.82 12.64 17.42
CA ASP A 116 -17.15 11.41 18.13
C ASP A 116 -18.48 11.55 18.86
N SER A 117 -19.50 10.89 18.31
CA SER A 117 -20.90 10.94 18.77
C SER A 117 -21.57 9.60 18.50
N GLY A 118 -22.70 9.34 19.16
CA GLY A 118 -23.45 8.10 18.94
C GLY A 118 -23.86 7.88 17.49
N TYR A 119 -24.29 8.95 16.80
CA TYR A 119 -24.61 8.94 15.37
C TYR A 119 -23.42 8.53 14.50
N GLU A 120 -22.27 9.17 14.72
CA GLU A 120 -21.08 8.91 13.90
C GLU A 120 -20.61 7.46 14.09
N ARG A 121 -20.63 6.94 15.32
CA ARG A 121 -20.30 5.53 15.59
C ARG A 121 -21.26 4.56 14.90
N MET A 122 -22.55 4.88 14.84
CA MET A 122 -23.53 4.07 14.09
C MET A 122 -23.24 4.09 12.58
N CYS A 123 -22.92 5.26 12.02
CA CYS A 123 -22.48 5.37 10.63
C CYS A 123 -21.21 4.54 10.38
N LYS A 124 -20.25 4.53 11.29
CA LYS A 124 -19.04 3.69 11.19
C LYS A 124 -19.34 2.20 11.21
N ILE A 125 -20.26 1.74 12.06
CA ILE A 125 -20.70 0.34 12.06
C ILE A 125 -21.27 -0.04 10.69
N LEU A 126 -22.14 0.79 10.11
CA LEU A 126 -22.69 0.56 8.78
C LEU A 126 -21.59 0.56 7.70
N GLN A 127 -20.62 1.47 7.78
CA GLN A 127 -19.46 1.47 6.88
C GLN A 127 -18.68 0.16 6.99
N PHE A 128 -18.39 -0.34 8.20
CA PHE A 128 -17.65 -1.59 8.39
C PHE A 128 -18.39 -2.80 7.81
N LEU A 129 -19.71 -2.87 7.97
CA LEU A 129 -20.53 -3.92 7.35
C LEU A 129 -20.44 -3.88 5.82
N LEU A 130 -20.46 -2.69 5.22
CA LEU A 130 -20.28 -2.52 3.77
C LEU A 130 -18.86 -2.92 3.32
N PHE A 131 -17.83 -2.63 4.13
CA PHE A 131 -16.46 -3.11 3.89
C PHE A 131 -16.36 -4.64 3.95
N VAL A 132 -17.03 -5.31 4.89
CA VAL A 132 -17.09 -6.78 4.88
C VAL A 132 -17.78 -7.29 3.60
N GLY A 133 -18.79 -6.59 3.10
CA GLY A 133 -19.42 -6.89 1.81
C GLY A 133 -18.47 -6.84 0.61
N PHE A 134 -17.50 -5.92 0.60
CA PHE A 134 -16.48 -5.87 -0.47
C PHE A 134 -15.63 -7.14 -0.51
N ALA A 135 -15.39 -7.81 0.62
CA ALA A 135 -14.58 -9.03 0.66
C ALA A 135 -15.28 -10.18 -0.08
N LEU A 136 -16.61 -10.25 0.01
CA LEU A 136 -17.43 -11.22 -0.72
C LEU A 136 -17.38 -10.98 -2.24
N VAL A 137 -17.32 -9.72 -2.66
CA VAL A 137 -17.12 -9.38 -4.09
C VAL A 137 -15.70 -9.77 -4.52
N GLY A 138 -14.72 -9.50 -3.65
CA GLY A 138 -13.30 -9.71 -3.91
C GLY A 138 -12.96 -11.17 -4.23
N SER A 139 -13.58 -12.15 -3.57
CA SER A 139 -13.24 -13.58 -3.75
C SER A 139 -13.50 -14.13 -5.16
N SER A 140 -14.23 -13.40 -6.00
CA SER A 140 -14.57 -13.83 -7.36
C SER A 140 -14.56 -12.65 -8.33
N PHE A 141 -13.72 -11.66 -8.06
CA PHE A 141 -13.63 -10.47 -8.89
C PHE A 141 -12.74 -10.76 -10.11
N SER A 142 -13.36 -11.14 -11.22
CA SER A 142 -12.69 -11.40 -12.50
C SER A 142 -13.29 -10.54 -13.62
N PRO A 143 -12.92 -9.26 -13.74
CA PRO A 143 -13.41 -8.41 -14.82
C PRO A 143 -12.88 -8.92 -16.18
N GLY A 144 -13.79 -9.29 -17.09
CA GLY A 144 -13.46 -9.62 -18.48
C GLY A 144 -13.39 -11.11 -18.83
N THR A 145 -13.74 -12.02 -17.93
CA THR A 145 -13.96 -13.44 -18.28
C THR A 145 -15.33 -13.63 -18.95
N LYS A 146 -15.46 -14.68 -19.79
CA LYS A 146 -16.67 -14.93 -20.61
C LYS A 146 -17.87 -15.43 -19.79
N GLU A 147 -17.66 -15.93 -18.57
CA GLU A 147 -18.73 -16.41 -17.72
C GLU A 147 -19.55 -15.26 -17.13
N HIS A 148 -20.75 -15.10 -17.67
CA HIS A 148 -21.71 -14.03 -17.36
C HIS A 148 -22.50 -14.27 -16.06
N ASN A 149 -21.87 -14.81 -15.01
CA ASN A 149 -22.57 -15.02 -13.73
C ASN A 149 -22.24 -13.89 -12.75
N ASN A 150 -22.93 -12.76 -12.92
CA ASN A 150 -22.52 -11.47 -12.38
C ASN A 150 -23.21 -11.08 -11.05
N ALA A 151 -23.63 -12.04 -10.23
CA ALA A 151 -24.22 -11.76 -8.92
C ALA A 151 -23.26 -10.94 -8.02
N ASN A 152 -21.95 -11.22 -8.12
CA ASN A 152 -20.92 -10.47 -7.39
C ASN A 152 -20.79 -9.02 -7.87
N PHE A 153 -20.95 -8.75 -9.17
CA PHE A 153 -20.92 -7.39 -9.70
C PHE A 153 -22.21 -6.62 -9.42
N GLN A 154 -23.35 -7.30 -9.36
CA GLN A 154 -24.59 -6.71 -8.84
C GLN A 154 -24.43 -6.34 -7.36
N LEU A 155 -23.86 -7.23 -6.55
CA LEU A 155 -23.54 -6.97 -5.15
C LEU A 155 -22.60 -5.77 -5.03
N LEU A 156 -21.55 -5.69 -5.86
CA LEU A 156 -20.65 -4.55 -5.92
C LEU A 156 -21.39 -3.24 -6.20
N CYS A 157 -22.26 -3.20 -7.22
CA CYS A 157 -23.06 -2.03 -7.54
C CYS A 157 -23.96 -1.61 -6.37
N ASN A 158 -24.58 -2.59 -5.69
CA ASN A 158 -25.44 -2.34 -4.54
C ASN A 158 -24.65 -1.83 -3.32
N ILE A 159 -23.44 -2.36 -3.08
CA ILE A 159 -22.55 -1.88 -2.03
C ILE A 159 -22.09 -0.44 -2.35
N LEU A 160 -21.67 -0.17 -3.58
CA LEU A 160 -21.29 1.17 -4.01
C LEU A 160 -22.46 2.14 -3.85
N PHE A 161 -23.67 1.77 -4.27
CA PHE A 161 -24.87 2.54 -4.00
C PHE A 161 -25.09 2.80 -2.50
N ALA A 162 -25.04 1.77 -1.65
CA ALA A 162 -25.25 1.89 -0.21
C ALA A 162 -24.20 2.79 0.46
N THR A 163 -22.93 2.73 0.04
CA THR A 163 -21.88 3.63 0.55
C THR A 163 -22.17 5.09 0.20
N ARG A 164 -22.68 5.37 -1.01
CA ARG A 164 -23.06 6.74 -1.44
C ARG A 164 -24.31 7.22 -0.70
N LEU A 165 -25.29 6.35 -0.49
CA LEU A 165 -26.48 6.67 0.30
C LEU A 165 -26.11 7.07 1.74
N LEU A 166 -25.16 6.34 2.34
CA LEU A 166 -24.66 6.67 3.67
C LEU A 166 -23.93 8.02 3.69
N LEU A 167 -23.07 8.30 2.70
CA LEU A 167 -22.44 9.62 2.55
C LEU A 167 -23.46 10.73 2.36
N VAL A 168 -24.51 10.52 1.55
CA VAL A 168 -25.63 11.47 1.39
C VAL A 168 -26.28 11.76 2.75
N ALA A 169 -26.53 10.74 3.57
CA ALA A 169 -27.08 10.93 4.91
C ALA A 169 -26.14 11.76 5.80
N GLN A 170 -24.84 11.42 5.84
CA GLN A 170 -23.86 12.13 6.66
C GLN A 170 -23.68 13.59 6.24
N TYR A 171 -23.51 13.86 4.94
CA TYR A 171 -23.41 15.22 4.41
C TYR A 171 -24.73 16.01 4.60
N SER A 172 -25.89 15.35 4.59
CA SER A 172 -27.19 16.00 4.87
C SER A 172 -27.32 16.41 6.34
N VAL A 173 -26.88 15.57 7.28
CA VAL A 173 -26.81 15.90 8.71
C VAL A 173 -25.85 17.07 8.93
N ALA A 174 -24.65 17.02 8.35
CA ALA A 174 -23.68 18.12 8.41
C ALA A 174 -24.29 19.44 7.87
N LEU A 175 -25.02 19.36 6.74
CA LEU A 175 -25.67 20.50 6.13
C LEU A 175 -26.78 21.08 7.00
N HIS A 176 -27.55 20.25 7.70
CA HIS A 176 -28.59 20.71 8.62
C HIS A 176 -28.02 21.64 9.72
N PHE A 177 -26.88 21.26 10.30
CA PHE A 177 -26.22 22.06 11.33
C PHE A 177 -25.55 23.32 10.76
N VAL A 178 -24.83 23.19 9.65
CA VAL A 178 -24.12 24.28 8.99
C VAL A 178 -25.08 25.35 8.45
N ARG A 179 -26.24 24.95 7.88
CA ARG A 179 -27.23 25.87 7.29
C ARG A 179 -27.71 26.95 8.24
N LYS A 180 -27.79 26.63 9.54
CA LYS A 180 -28.24 27.56 10.58
C LYS A 180 -27.19 28.63 10.94
N LYS A 181 -25.94 28.42 10.56
CA LYS A 181 -24.79 29.22 11.00
C LYS A 181 -24.08 29.94 9.86
N THR A 182 -23.94 29.32 8.69
CA THR A 182 -23.11 29.89 7.60
C THR A 182 -23.73 29.69 6.23
N LYS A 183 -24.25 30.76 5.59
CA LYS A 183 -24.87 30.69 4.25
C LYS A 183 -23.87 30.32 3.14
N ALA A 184 -22.60 30.69 3.30
CA ALA A 184 -21.55 30.48 2.28
C ALA A 184 -21.22 29.00 2.03
N LEU A 185 -21.45 28.11 3.01
CA LEU A 185 -21.12 26.68 2.90
C LEU A 185 -22.31 25.84 2.39
N ASN A 186 -23.51 26.42 2.33
CA ASN A 186 -24.72 25.70 1.92
C ASN A 186 -24.65 25.21 0.48
N TRP A 187 -24.13 26.04 -0.42
CA TRP A 187 -24.02 25.71 -1.84
C TRP A 187 -23.03 24.56 -2.12
N PRO A 188 -21.74 24.64 -1.73
CA PRO A 188 -20.78 23.57 -2.03
C PRO A 188 -21.16 22.23 -1.39
N LEU A 189 -21.74 22.27 -0.19
CA LEU A 189 -22.20 21.06 0.50
C LEU A 189 -23.45 20.45 -0.16
N SER A 190 -24.40 21.27 -0.63
CA SER A 190 -25.54 20.77 -1.40
C SER A 190 -25.09 20.18 -2.74
N LEU A 191 -24.09 20.75 -3.41
CA LEU A 191 -23.54 20.20 -4.65
C LEU A 191 -22.90 18.83 -4.40
N THR A 192 -22.18 18.68 -3.28
CA THR A 192 -21.57 17.40 -2.88
C THR A 192 -22.64 16.32 -2.62
N ILE A 193 -23.76 16.67 -1.99
CA ILE A 193 -24.89 15.75 -1.80
C ILE A 193 -25.49 15.34 -3.15
N VAL A 194 -25.75 16.30 -4.03
CA VAL A 194 -26.29 16.04 -5.37
C VAL A 194 -25.37 15.12 -6.16
N LEU A 195 -24.05 15.34 -6.10
CA LEU A 195 -23.06 14.47 -6.72
C LEU A 195 -23.21 13.02 -6.25
N PHE A 196 -23.28 12.77 -4.93
CA PHE A 196 -23.41 11.42 -4.39
C PHE A 196 -24.78 10.78 -4.67
N ILE A 197 -25.85 11.56 -4.81
CA ILE A 197 -27.15 11.06 -5.27
C ILE A 197 -27.04 10.58 -6.72
N PHE A 198 -26.44 11.38 -7.61
CA PHE A 198 -26.27 11.02 -9.01
C PHE A 198 -25.33 9.82 -9.18
N SER A 199 -24.20 9.78 -8.48
CA SER A 199 -23.28 8.66 -8.57
C SER A 199 -23.84 7.38 -7.95
N GLY A 200 -24.55 7.49 -6.82
CA GLY A 200 -25.29 6.38 -6.23
C GLY A 200 -26.37 5.85 -7.19
N GLY A 201 -27.17 6.75 -7.77
CA GLY A 201 -28.17 6.39 -8.78
C GLY A 201 -27.55 5.74 -10.02
N ALA A 202 -26.37 6.21 -10.46
CA ALA A 202 -25.63 5.61 -11.55
C ALA A 202 -25.21 4.17 -11.21
N PHE A 203 -24.61 3.91 -10.04
CA PHE A 203 -24.26 2.56 -9.61
C PHE A 203 -25.48 1.65 -9.50
N TYR A 204 -26.59 2.14 -8.93
CA TYR A 204 -27.83 1.37 -8.85
C TYR A 204 -28.41 1.05 -10.24
N SER A 205 -28.36 2.01 -11.17
CA SER A 205 -28.81 1.80 -12.56
C SER A 205 -27.95 0.82 -13.35
N MET A 206 -26.72 0.55 -12.90
CA MET A 206 -25.86 -0.48 -13.49
C MET A 206 -26.24 -1.89 -13.03
N THR A 207 -26.89 -2.06 -11.87
CA THR A 207 -27.24 -3.38 -11.32
C THR A 207 -28.00 -4.27 -12.32
N PRO A 208 -29.03 -3.79 -13.05
CA PRO A 208 -29.72 -4.60 -14.06
C PRO A 208 -28.85 -4.97 -15.26
N ALA A 209 -27.83 -4.15 -15.59
CA ALA A 209 -26.94 -4.39 -16.71
C ALA A 209 -25.94 -5.55 -16.47
N PHE A 210 -25.92 -6.08 -15.24
CA PHE A 210 -25.21 -7.28 -14.84
C PHE A 210 -26.17 -8.47 -14.61
N SER A 211 -27.42 -8.41 -15.10
CA SER A 211 -28.29 -9.57 -15.07
C SER A 211 -27.85 -10.63 -16.10
N PRO A 212 -28.13 -11.93 -15.87
CA PRO A 212 -27.78 -13.01 -16.81
C PRO A 212 -28.34 -12.80 -18.23
N GLU A 213 -29.42 -12.03 -18.36
CA GLU A 213 -30.12 -11.78 -19.62
C GLU A 213 -29.51 -10.65 -20.46
N SER A 214 -28.59 -9.87 -19.90
CA SER A 214 -28.22 -8.55 -20.44
C SER A 214 -27.20 -8.55 -21.57
N GLY A 215 -26.54 -9.67 -21.89
CA GLY A 215 -25.70 -9.85 -23.09
C GLY A 215 -24.62 -8.78 -23.36
N ASN A 216 -24.26 -7.97 -22.36
CA ASN A 216 -23.52 -6.73 -22.55
C ASN A 216 -22.00 -6.94 -22.66
N GLY A 217 -21.35 -6.11 -23.49
CA GLY A 217 -19.91 -6.18 -23.76
C GLY A 217 -19.00 -5.62 -22.65
N LEU A 218 -17.69 -5.82 -22.85
CA LEU A 218 -16.58 -5.42 -21.95
C LEU A 218 -16.56 -3.92 -21.53
N GLY A 219 -17.29 -3.04 -22.23
CA GLY A 219 -17.31 -1.61 -21.93
C GLY A 219 -17.92 -1.25 -20.57
N ILE A 220 -18.82 -2.09 -20.03
CA ILE A 220 -19.52 -1.79 -18.77
C ILE A 220 -18.55 -1.77 -17.57
N TYR A 221 -17.49 -2.58 -17.61
CA TYR A 221 -16.50 -2.64 -16.52
C TYR A 221 -15.77 -1.31 -16.29
N TYR A 222 -15.58 -0.50 -17.35
CA TYR A 222 -14.88 0.79 -17.24
C TYR A 222 -15.74 1.88 -16.58
N VAL A 223 -17.06 1.72 -16.57
CA VAL A 223 -18.01 2.74 -16.08
C VAL A 223 -17.82 3.00 -14.59
N TRP A 224 -17.53 1.98 -13.77
CA TRP A 224 -17.26 2.17 -12.35
C TRP A 224 -16.11 3.15 -12.11
N TYR A 225 -14.98 2.93 -12.78
CA TYR A 225 -13.79 3.76 -12.62
C TYR A 225 -14.01 5.19 -13.11
N ILE A 226 -14.76 5.37 -14.20
CA ILE A 226 -15.11 6.70 -14.71
C ILE A 226 -15.94 7.45 -13.66
N ILE A 227 -16.95 6.82 -13.08
CA ILE A 227 -17.78 7.44 -12.03
C ILE A 227 -16.91 7.81 -10.82
N LEU A 228 -16.06 6.90 -10.34
CA LEU A 228 -15.17 7.15 -9.19
C LEU A 228 -14.20 8.32 -9.43
N LEU A 229 -13.63 8.41 -10.63
CA LEU A 229 -12.74 9.52 -11.01
C LEU A 229 -13.49 10.85 -11.09
N ILE A 230 -14.71 10.86 -11.64
CA ILE A 230 -15.57 12.05 -11.67
C ILE A 230 -15.92 12.49 -10.25
N GLU A 231 -16.29 11.56 -9.37
CA GLU A 231 -16.62 11.86 -7.98
C GLU A 231 -15.45 12.58 -7.29
N ILE A 232 -14.22 12.07 -7.44
CA ILE A 232 -13.05 12.66 -6.80
C ILE A 232 -12.65 13.98 -7.44
N GLY A 233 -12.71 14.07 -8.76
CA GLY A 233 -12.43 15.31 -9.48
C GLY A 233 -13.35 16.44 -9.03
N ILE A 234 -14.64 16.15 -8.87
CA ILE A 234 -15.63 17.13 -8.40
C ILE A 234 -15.45 17.42 -6.91
N THR A 235 -15.30 16.41 -6.03
CA THR A 235 -15.15 16.68 -4.59
C THR A 235 -13.89 17.47 -4.28
N LEU A 236 -12.75 17.13 -4.88
CA LEU A 236 -11.51 17.91 -4.75
C LEU A 236 -11.66 19.30 -5.41
N GLY A 237 -12.26 19.39 -6.60
CA GLY A 237 -12.53 20.67 -7.28
C GLY A 237 -13.33 21.65 -6.43
N LEU A 238 -14.43 21.19 -5.81
CA LEU A 238 -15.23 21.98 -4.86
C LEU A 238 -14.40 22.45 -3.67
N SER A 239 -13.52 21.58 -3.17
CA SER A 239 -12.63 21.87 -2.04
C SER A 239 -11.57 22.93 -2.38
N SER A 240 -11.17 23.02 -3.66
CA SER A 240 -10.19 23.99 -4.16
C SER A 240 -10.81 25.37 -4.41
N ILE A 241 -12.05 25.42 -4.91
CA ILE A 241 -12.72 26.68 -5.25
C ILE A 241 -13.25 27.37 -3.99
N TRP A 242 -13.89 26.63 -3.08
CA TRP A 242 -14.45 27.19 -1.84
C TRP A 242 -13.45 27.07 -0.68
N LYS A 243 -12.76 28.17 -0.37
CA LYS A 243 -11.75 28.23 0.72
C LYS A 243 -12.30 27.82 2.09
N SER A 244 -13.58 28.01 2.35
CA SER A 244 -14.25 27.58 3.59
C SER A 244 -14.42 26.06 3.72
N LEU A 245 -14.35 25.31 2.61
CA LEU A 245 -14.36 23.84 2.57
C LEU A 245 -12.94 23.25 2.38
N SER A 246 -11.91 24.10 2.42
CA SER A 246 -10.52 23.71 2.22
C SER A 246 -10.06 22.75 3.31
N PHE A 247 -9.30 21.72 2.95
CA PHE A 247 -8.63 20.80 3.90
C PHE A 247 -7.45 21.45 4.65
N LYS A 248 -7.34 22.78 4.58
CA LYS A 248 -6.21 23.48 5.17
C LYS A 248 -6.37 23.42 6.69
N HIS A 249 -5.33 23.01 7.40
CA HIS A 249 -5.32 22.79 8.86
C HIS A 249 -6.03 21.53 9.35
N THR A 250 -6.59 20.69 8.48
CA THR A 250 -7.17 19.41 8.87
C THR A 250 -6.12 18.30 9.00
N HIS A 251 -6.46 17.21 9.68
CA HIS A 251 -5.62 16.03 9.84
C HIS A 251 -5.56 15.11 8.60
N LEU A 252 -5.90 15.61 7.40
CA LEU A 252 -5.84 14.80 6.16
C LEU A 252 -4.43 14.25 5.88
N THR A 253 -3.41 15.06 6.17
CA THR A 253 -2.01 14.65 5.99
C THR A 253 -1.64 13.51 6.95
N GLU A 254 -2.14 13.56 8.19
CA GLU A 254 -1.97 12.48 9.15
C GLU A 254 -2.70 11.22 8.71
N ARG A 255 -3.94 11.32 8.21
CA ARG A 255 -4.72 10.18 7.70
C ARG A 255 -4.02 9.44 6.56
N MET A 256 -3.44 10.19 5.62
CA MET A 256 -2.66 9.59 4.53
C MET A 256 -1.41 8.86 5.03
N GLY A 257 -0.73 9.42 6.04
CA GLY A 257 0.40 8.77 6.68
C GLY A 257 0.01 7.52 7.47
N LEU A 258 -1.08 7.59 8.25
CA LEU A 258 -1.63 6.44 8.98
C LEU A 258 -2.03 5.31 8.03
N PHE A 259 -2.67 5.64 6.91
CA PHE A 259 -3.01 4.66 5.89
C PHE A 259 -1.77 4.05 5.21
N THR A 260 -0.73 4.85 4.95
CA THR A 260 0.58 4.34 4.49
C THR A 260 1.18 3.36 5.50
N LEU A 261 1.07 3.63 6.80
CA LEU A 261 1.53 2.74 7.85
C LEU A 261 0.74 1.42 7.85
N VAL A 262 -0.58 1.48 7.66
CA VAL A 262 -1.43 0.29 7.54
C VAL A 262 -1.02 -0.57 6.32
N ILE A 263 -0.70 0.04 5.17
CA ILE A 263 -0.18 -0.67 3.99
C ILE A 263 1.16 -1.35 4.28
N ILE A 264 2.10 -0.65 4.94
CA ILE A 264 3.37 -1.28 5.36
C ILE A 264 3.11 -2.43 6.34
N GLY A 265 2.08 -2.31 7.17
CA GLY A 265 1.61 -3.34 8.09
C GLY A 265 1.12 -4.61 7.40
N GLU A 266 0.40 -4.49 6.28
CA GLU A 266 0.02 -5.66 5.45
C GLU A 266 1.26 -6.41 4.94
N GLY A 267 2.31 -5.68 4.57
CA GLY A 267 3.59 -6.29 4.25
C GLY A 267 4.25 -7.06 5.36
N ALA A 268 4.09 -6.61 6.59
CA ALA A 268 4.57 -7.36 7.75
C ALA A 268 3.78 -8.66 7.92
N ILE A 269 2.45 -8.65 7.71
CA ILE A 269 1.61 -9.85 7.74
C ILE A 269 2.09 -10.85 6.69
N GLY A 270 2.24 -10.43 5.45
CA GLY A 270 2.63 -11.35 4.40
C GLY A 270 4.11 -11.80 4.47
N ALA A 271 5.01 -11.00 5.06
CA ALA A 271 6.35 -11.47 5.43
C ALA A 271 6.28 -12.61 6.47
N THR A 272 5.41 -12.51 7.48
CA THR A 272 5.21 -13.61 8.46
C THR A 272 4.56 -14.85 7.84
N LYS A 273 3.63 -14.68 6.89
CA LYS A 273 3.06 -15.79 6.11
C LYS A 273 4.15 -16.50 5.30
N THR A 274 5.03 -15.74 4.67
CA THR A 274 6.17 -16.26 3.89
C THR A 274 7.12 -17.10 4.76
N VAL A 275 7.38 -16.69 6.01
CA VAL A 275 8.14 -17.51 6.98
C VAL A 275 7.48 -18.87 7.19
N GLY A 276 6.16 -18.89 7.42
CA GLY A 276 5.41 -20.15 7.62
C GLY A 276 5.51 -21.08 6.41
N ILE A 277 5.36 -20.54 5.20
CA ILE A 277 5.42 -21.32 3.96
C ILE A 277 6.84 -21.85 3.68
N ILE A 278 7.87 -21.02 3.85
CA ILE A 278 9.26 -21.40 3.51
C ILE A 278 9.87 -22.31 4.58
N MET A 279 9.65 -22.03 5.86
CA MET A 279 10.34 -22.68 6.98
C MET A 279 9.52 -23.74 7.72
N GLY A 280 8.21 -23.84 7.47
CA GLY A 280 7.31 -24.77 8.17
C GLY A 280 7.80 -26.22 8.15
N ASP A 281 8.14 -26.73 6.97
CA ASP A 281 8.54 -28.14 6.77
C ASP A 281 10.06 -28.32 6.55
N THR A 282 10.76 -27.23 6.28
CA THR A 282 12.17 -27.27 5.87
C THR A 282 13.13 -27.03 7.04
N GLY A 283 12.65 -26.42 8.13
CA GLY A 283 13.47 -25.99 9.26
C GLY A 283 14.18 -24.65 9.01
N LEU A 284 15.03 -24.25 9.96
CA LEU A 284 15.78 -22.98 9.86
C LEU A 284 16.95 -23.11 8.88
N ARG A 285 16.83 -22.47 7.71
CA ARG A 285 17.92 -22.32 6.74
C ARG A 285 18.42 -20.87 6.68
N LEU A 286 19.74 -20.69 6.70
CA LEU A 286 20.36 -19.36 6.74
C LEU A 286 20.05 -18.52 5.49
N ASP A 287 20.04 -19.13 4.31
CA ASP A 287 19.71 -18.48 3.05
C ASP A 287 18.27 -17.94 3.06
N ALA A 288 17.30 -18.75 3.48
CA ALA A 288 15.91 -18.34 3.65
C ALA A 288 15.76 -17.23 4.69
N CYS A 289 16.46 -17.31 5.83
CA CYS A 289 16.50 -16.25 6.84
C CYS A 289 16.98 -14.92 6.25
N LEU A 290 18.01 -14.93 5.41
CA LEU A 290 18.56 -13.72 4.78
C LEU A 290 17.60 -13.10 3.77
N ILE A 291 16.93 -13.92 2.95
CA ILE A 291 15.93 -13.47 1.98
C ILE A 291 14.74 -12.82 2.70
N ILE A 292 14.20 -13.47 3.72
CA ILE A 292 13.11 -12.93 4.55
C ILE A 292 13.58 -11.66 5.30
N GLY A 293 14.82 -11.66 5.81
CA GLY A 293 15.42 -10.49 6.43
C GLY A 293 15.49 -9.30 5.47
N CYS A 294 15.77 -9.53 4.18
CA CYS A 294 15.72 -8.47 3.16
C CYS A 294 14.31 -7.89 3.01
N THR A 295 13.25 -8.71 3.03
CA THR A 295 11.86 -8.21 3.04
C THR A 295 11.60 -7.29 4.24
N VAL A 296 12.04 -7.67 5.44
CA VAL A 296 11.89 -6.84 6.65
C VAL A 296 12.67 -5.53 6.52
N PHE A 297 13.90 -5.56 5.97
CA PHE A 297 14.66 -4.35 5.70
C PHE A 297 13.96 -3.44 4.69
N ILE A 298 13.38 -3.99 3.62
CA ILE A 298 12.60 -3.24 2.64
C ILE A 298 11.44 -2.51 3.32
N LEU A 299 10.65 -3.21 4.16
CA LEU A 299 9.54 -2.61 4.92
C LEU A 299 10.02 -1.47 5.82
N MET A 300 11.10 -1.69 6.57
CA MET A 300 11.70 -0.68 7.44
C MET A 300 12.20 0.53 6.64
N PHE A 301 12.86 0.31 5.50
CA PHE A 301 13.38 1.40 4.68
C PHE A 301 12.26 2.18 3.99
N CYS A 302 11.18 1.53 3.55
CA CYS A 302 9.98 2.21 3.07
C CYS A 302 9.38 3.13 4.14
N TRP A 303 9.28 2.64 5.38
CA TRP A 303 8.85 3.45 6.51
C TRP A 303 9.76 4.66 6.75
N MET A 304 11.09 4.45 6.78
CA MET A 304 12.05 5.54 6.97
C MET A 304 11.97 6.57 5.83
N LEU A 305 11.90 6.14 4.57
CA LEU A 305 11.84 7.04 3.41
C LEU A 305 10.59 7.94 3.42
N TYR A 306 9.46 7.42 3.91
CA TYR A 306 8.21 8.16 4.02
C TYR A 306 8.18 9.09 5.25
N PHE A 307 8.48 8.57 6.45
CA PHE A 307 8.29 9.31 7.71
C PHE A 307 9.46 10.20 8.13
N ASP A 308 10.71 9.92 7.72
CA ASP A 308 11.87 10.77 8.08
C ASP A 308 11.87 12.13 7.35
N ASN A 309 10.96 12.33 6.40
CA ASN A 309 10.84 13.55 5.59
C ASN A 309 9.46 14.23 5.78
N PRO A 310 9.13 14.72 6.99
CA PRO A 310 7.87 15.41 7.21
C PRO A 310 7.80 16.71 6.38
N PRO A 311 6.60 17.18 6.00
CA PRO A 311 6.46 18.37 5.20
C PRO A 311 7.03 19.61 5.89
N GLU A 312 7.94 20.32 5.20
CA GLU A 312 8.65 21.49 5.74
C GLU A 312 7.74 22.69 6.03
N CYS A 313 6.59 22.75 5.36
CA CYS A 313 5.65 23.87 5.49
C CYS A 313 4.21 23.42 5.35
N LYS A 314 3.31 24.17 6.00
CA LYS A 314 1.86 23.97 5.89
C LYS A 314 1.46 24.09 4.41
N PHE A 315 0.77 23.08 3.89
CA PHE A 315 0.35 23.08 2.50
C PHE A 315 -0.62 24.24 2.18
N GLY A 316 -0.53 24.78 0.97
CA GLY A 316 -1.61 25.55 0.38
C GLY A 316 -2.78 24.64 -0.03
N THR A 317 -3.98 25.20 -0.19
CA THR A 317 -5.23 24.47 -0.46
C THR A 317 -5.13 23.50 -1.66
N VAL A 318 -4.60 23.97 -2.79
CA VAL A 318 -4.47 23.16 -4.01
C VAL A 318 -3.36 22.11 -3.88
N ARG A 319 -2.23 22.51 -3.29
CA ARG A 319 -1.06 21.63 -3.13
C ARG A 319 -1.35 20.43 -2.23
N GLN A 320 -2.14 20.64 -1.17
CA GLN A 320 -2.57 19.57 -0.27
C GLN A 320 -3.46 18.54 -0.97
N GLN A 321 -4.32 18.99 -1.88
CA GLN A 321 -5.21 18.10 -2.64
C GLN A 321 -4.47 17.31 -3.70
N ILE A 322 -3.53 17.94 -4.42
CA ILE A 322 -2.65 17.24 -5.36
C ILE A 322 -1.83 16.20 -4.60
N TRP A 323 -1.28 16.57 -3.44
CA TRP A 323 -0.57 15.65 -2.56
C TRP A 323 -1.44 14.46 -2.16
N ALA A 324 -2.68 14.70 -1.71
CA ALA A 324 -3.63 13.64 -1.37
C ALA A 324 -4.00 12.75 -2.56
N ALA A 325 -4.20 13.31 -3.76
CA ALA A 325 -4.49 12.55 -4.97
C ALA A 325 -3.30 11.68 -5.42
N LEU A 326 -2.06 12.18 -5.29
CA LEU A 326 -0.84 11.43 -5.58
C LEU A 326 -0.57 10.30 -4.58
N HIS A 327 -1.29 10.23 -3.46
CA HIS A 327 -1.21 9.07 -2.58
C HIS A 327 -1.86 7.83 -3.20
N PHE A 328 -2.85 7.95 -4.08
CA PHE A 328 -3.39 6.79 -4.80
C PHE A 328 -2.31 6.01 -5.56
N PRO A 329 -1.57 6.64 -6.50
CA PRO A 329 -0.50 5.95 -7.20
C PRO A 329 0.61 5.49 -6.25
N PHE A 330 0.99 6.31 -5.27
CA PHE A 330 1.99 5.90 -4.28
C PHE A 330 1.60 4.65 -3.49
N HIS A 331 0.38 4.59 -2.94
CA HIS A 331 -0.11 3.43 -2.21
C HIS A 331 -0.17 2.17 -3.08
N LEU A 332 -0.61 2.32 -4.33
CA LEU A 332 -0.63 1.23 -5.30
C LEU A 332 0.78 0.67 -5.56
N GLY A 333 1.76 1.54 -5.75
CA GLY A 333 3.16 1.12 -5.90
C GLY A 333 3.73 0.51 -4.62
N MET A 334 3.38 1.05 -3.45
CA MET A 334 3.83 0.57 -2.15
C MET A 334 3.35 -0.86 -1.89
N ILE A 335 2.05 -1.12 -2.08
CA ILE A 335 1.49 -2.48 -2.04
C ILE A 335 2.21 -3.36 -3.07
N GLY A 336 2.46 -2.82 -4.26
CA GLY A 336 3.25 -3.45 -5.31
C GLY A 336 4.62 -3.99 -4.85
N VAL A 337 5.37 -3.16 -4.13
CA VAL A 337 6.69 -3.52 -3.56
C VAL A 337 6.53 -4.49 -2.40
N VAL A 338 5.54 -4.28 -1.56
CA VAL A 338 5.30 -5.07 -0.36
C VAL A 338 4.89 -6.51 -0.71
N GLU A 339 3.82 -6.67 -1.48
CA GLU A 339 3.31 -7.97 -1.94
C GLU A 339 4.25 -8.63 -2.93
N GLY A 340 4.82 -7.85 -3.85
CA GLY A 340 5.82 -8.37 -4.76
C GLY A 340 7.07 -8.89 -4.04
N SER A 341 7.47 -8.33 -2.88
CA SER A 341 8.60 -8.86 -2.12
C SER A 341 8.34 -10.28 -1.60
N GLN A 342 7.09 -10.58 -1.22
CA GLN A 342 6.68 -11.92 -0.78
C GLN A 342 6.67 -12.91 -1.95
N GLN A 343 6.06 -12.51 -3.07
CA GLN A 343 6.00 -13.34 -4.28
C GLN A 343 7.40 -13.64 -4.84
N ILE A 344 8.32 -12.67 -4.78
CA ILE A 344 9.73 -12.87 -5.17
C ILE A 344 10.44 -13.84 -4.23
N ALA A 345 10.18 -13.80 -2.92
CA ALA A 345 10.75 -14.75 -1.97
C ALA A 345 10.24 -16.19 -2.22
N LEU A 346 8.94 -16.35 -2.49
CA LEU A 346 8.36 -17.65 -2.86
C LEU A 346 8.90 -18.14 -4.21
N ALA A 347 9.03 -17.26 -5.20
CA ALA A 347 9.62 -17.59 -6.49
C ALA A 347 11.08 -18.06 -6.36
N TRP A 348 11.87 -17.38 -5.53
CA TRP A 348 13.23 -17.81 -5.23
C TRP A 348 13.26 -19.22 -4.63
N GLN A 349 12.40 -19.52 -3.66
CA GLN A 349 12.34 -20.84 -3.03
C GLN A 349 12.06 -21.95 -4.05
N VAL A 350 11.04 -21.75 -4.91
CA VAL A 350 10.69 -22.70 -5.96
C VAL A 350 11.84 -22.89 -6.94
N LEU A 351 12.43 -21.80 -7.42
CA LEU A 351 13.51 -21.84 -8.40
C LEU A 351 14.80 -22.42 -7.81
N SER A 352 15.08 -22.21 -6.52
CA SER A 352 16.21 -22.84 -5.82
C SER A 352 16.06 -24.36 -5.81
N TYR A 353 14.90 -24.88 -5.40
CA TYR A 353 14.65 -26.32 -5.39
C TYR A 353 14.65 -26.93 -6.78
N PHE A 354 14.01 -26.26 -7.73
CA PHE A 354 14.02 -26.71 -9.11
C PHE A 354 15.44 -26.70 -9.71
N SER A 355 16.26 -25.69 -9.39
CA SER A 355 17.66 -25.64 -9.83
C SER A 355 18.51 -26.76 -9.23
N ASP A 356 18.28 -27.13 -7.96
CA ASP A 356 18.97 -28.26 -7.33
C ASP A 356 18.58 -29.58 -8.00
N PHE A 357 17.28 -29.83 -8.19
CA PHE A 357 16.79 -30.99 -8.94
C PHE A 357 17.34 -31.04 -10.37
N PHE A 358 17.30 -29.92 -11.10
CA PHE A 358 17.81 -29.82 -12.46
C PHE A 358 19.31 -30.14 -12.53
N ARG A 359 20.10 -29.68 -11.54
CA ARG A 359 21.52 -29.98 -11.45
C ARG A 359 21.79 -31.46 -11.23
N ASP A 360 20.99 -32.13 -10.39
CA ASP A 360 21.13 -33.56 -10.11
C ASP A 360 20.77 -34.41 -11.34
N VAL A 361 19.66 -34.08 -12.02
CA VAL A 361 19.28 -34.71 -13.30
C VAL A 361 20.36 -34.49 -14.37
N ARG A 362 20.88 -33.26 -14.48
CA ARG A 362 21.97 -32.92 -15.40
C ARG A 362 23.24 -33.70 -15.10
N LYS A 363 23.57 -33.90 -13.82
CA LYS A 363 24.72 -34.71 -13.42
C LYS A 363 24.55 -36.17 -13.85
N ALA A 364 23.39 -36.77 -13.54
CA ALA A 364 23.07 -38.15 -13.93
C ALA A 364 23.13 -38.36 -15.46
N CYS A 365 22.58 -37.42 -16.24
CA CYS A 365 22.52 -37.55 -17.69
C CYS A 365 23.81 -37.11 -18.40
N ILE A 366 24.29 -35.89 -18.18
CA ILE A 366 25.39 -35.31 -18.96
C ILE A 366 26.76 -35.71 -18.42
N THR A 367 26.91 -35.81 -17.10
CA THR A 367 28.23 -36.09 -16.49
C THR A 367 28.47 -37.59 -16.35
N GLU A 368 27.45 -38.32 -15.90
CA GLU A 368 27.55 -39.76 -15.62
C GLU A 368 27.07 -40.64 -16.78
N ASN A 369 26.44 -40.05 -17.81
CA ASN A 369 25.89 -40.74 -18.99
C ASN A 369 25.00 -41.95 -18.61
N GLN A 370 24.25 -41.84 -17.51
CA GLN A 370 23.32 -42.87 -17.08
C GLN A 370 22.18 -43.00 -18.09
N ASP A 371 21.70 -44.22 -18.29
CA ASP A 371 20.60 -44.51 -19.21
C ASP A 371 19.69 -45.61 -18.64
N GLY A 372 18.48 -45.72 -19.20
CA GLY A 372 17.53 -46.76 -18.81
C GLY A 372 17.02 -46.62 -17.36
N LEU A 373 16.94 -47.75 -16.65
CA LEU A 373 16.43 -47.84 -15.28
C LEU A 373 17.29 -47.08 -14.26
N ILE A 374 18.61 -47.04 -14.44
CA ILE A 374 19.53 -46.35 -13.51
C ILE A 374 19.25 -44.85 -13.53
N LEU A 375 19.05 -44.28 -14.73
CA LEU A 375 18.68 -42.88 -14.90
C LEU A 375 17.34 -42.57 -14.23
N ALA A 376 16.32 -43.42 -14.44
CA ALA A 376 15.00 -43.25 -13.82
C ALA A 376 15.06 -43.31 -12.29
N GLU A 377 15.88 -44.18 -11.71
CA GLU A 377 16.09 -44.28 -10.26
C GLU A 377 16.80 -43.05 -9.68
N SER A 378 17.84 -42.54 -10.36
CA SER A 378 18.53 -41.30 -9.97
C SER A 378 17.60 -40.10 -10.00
N ILE A 379 16.77 -39.96 -11.04
CA ILE A 379 15.79 -38.87 -11.15
C ILE A 379 14.71 -39.02 -10.06
N THR A 380 14.21 -40.24 -9.83
CA THR A 380 13.23 -40.53 -8.77
C THR A 380 13.76 -40.17 -7.40
N THR A 381 15.03 -40.48 -7.11
CA THR A 381 15.69 -40.14 -5.85
C THR A 381 15.80 -38.63 -5.70
N SER A 382 16.20 -37.93 -6.76
CA SER A 382 16.30 -36.46 -6.78
C SER A 382 14.92 -35.80 -6.57
N PHE A 383 13.87 -36.35 -7.19
CA PHE A 383 12.50 -35.87 -7.03
C PHE A 383 11.97 -36.08 -5.61
N LYS A 384 12.21 -37.25 -5.00
CA LYS A 384 11.81 -37.53 -3.60
C LYS A 384 12.49 -36.62 -2.57
N ASN A 385 13.66 -36.07 -2.90
CA ASN A 385 14.38 -35.13 -2.04
C ASN A 385 13.79 -33.71 -2.10
N LEU A 386 12.93 -33.41 -3.07
CA LEU A 386 12.23 -32.13 -3.13
C LEU A 386 11.22 -32.04 -1.99
N LYS A 387 11.38 -31.03 -1.14
CA LYS A 387 10.40 -30.70 -0.11
C LYS A 387 9.31 -29.82 -0.72
N MET A 388 8.07 -30.25 -0.61
CA MET A 388 6.89 -29.52 -1.09
C MET A 388 5.86 -29.45 0.05
N PRO A 389 5.09 -28.36 0.17
CA PRO A 389 3.94 -28.29 1.06
C PRO A 389 2.98 -29.45 0.79
N ASP A 390 2.53 -30.13 1.85
CA ASP A 390 1.65 -31.31 1.74
C ASP A 390 0.19 -30.89 1.50
N SER A 391 -0.14 -30.51 0.25
CA SER A 391 -1.50 -30.17 -0.17
C SER A 391 -2.18 -31.30 -0.95
N ALA A 392 -3.51 -31.34 -0.95
CA ALA A 392 -4.27 -32.38 -1.67
C ALA A 392 -4.02 -32.32 -3.19
N GLU A 393 -3.86 -31.12 -3.71
CA GLU A 393 -3.56 -30.81 -5.11
C GLU A 393 -2.15 -31.28 -5.48
N THR A 394 -1.16 -31.05 -4.60
CA THR A 394 0.20 -31.54 -4.82
C THR A 394 0.21 -33.07 -4.90
N ARG A 395 -0.56 -33.76 -4.05
CA ARG A 395 -0.66 -35.22 -4.05
C ARG A 395 -1.27 -35.78 -5.34
N SER A 396 -2.24 -35.10 -5.95
CA SER A 396 -2.83 -35.55 -7.22
C SER A 396 -1.88 -35.40 -8.40
N MET A 397 -0.93 -34.46 -8.35
CA MET A 397 0.01 -34.22 -9.45
C MET A 397 1.25 -35.13 -9.43
N ILE A 398 1.67 -35.61 -8.26
CA ILE A 398 2.88 -36.45 -8.08
C ILE A 398 2.90 -37.70 -9.00
N PRO A 399 1.80 -38.47 -9.18
CA PRO A 399 1.80 -39.66 -10.04
C PRO A 399 2.17 -39.37 -11.50
N PHE A 400 1.78 -38.21 -12.04
CA PHE A 400 2.10 -37.84 -13.42
C PHE A 400 3.60 -37.58 -13.60
N ILE A 401 4.29 -37.07 -12.58
CA ILE A 401 5.75 -36.89 -12.62
C ILE A 401 6.44 -38.25 -12.66
N TYR A 402 6.00 -39.22 -11.86
CA TYR A 402 6.54 -40.58 -11.91
C TYR A 402 6.34 -41.24 -13.28
N GLN A 403 5.21 -40.97 -13.95
CA GLN A 403 4.96 -41.44 -15.31
C GLN A 403 5.94 -40.83 -16.33
N GLU A 404 6.23 -39.53 -16.24
CA GLU A 404 7.26 -38.91 -17.10
C GLU A 404 8.67 -39.47 -16.84
N ILE A 405 9.02 -39.70 -15.57
CA ILE A 405 10.31 -40.31 -15.21
C ILE A 405 10.42 -41.72 -15.82
N TYR A 406 9.35 -42.51 -15.74
CA TYR A 406 9.29 -43.83 -16.36
C TYR A 406 9.44 -43.76 -17.88
N ASN A 407 8.77 -42.81 -18.54
CA ASN A 407 8.86 -42.61 -19.99
C ASN A 407 10.30 -42.28 -20.41
N ILE A 408 10.99 -41.39 -19.68
CA ILE A 408 12.39 -41.04 -19.94
C ILE A 408 13.28 -42.27 -19.81
N GLY A 409 13.09 -43.08 -18.76
CA GLY A 409 13.85 -44.33 -18.55
C GLY A 409 13.63 -45.41 -19.61
N ASN A 410 12.57 -45.32 -20.42
CA ASN A 410 12.30 -46.28 -21.50
C ASN A 410 12.89 -45.85 -22.86
N ILE A 411 13.32 -44.60 -22.99
CA ILE A 411 13.96 -44.11 -24.21
C ILE A 411 15.43 -44.56 -24.18
N THR A 412 15.91 -45.16 -25.28
CA THR A 412 17.30 -45.62 -25.38
C THR A 412 18.22 -44.52 -25.89
N GLY A 413 19.40 -44.37 -25.30
CA GLY A 413 20.42 -43.42 -25.73
C GLY A 413 20.09 -41.95 -25.45
N VAL A 414 19.18 -41.66 -24.51
CA VAL A 414 18.78 -40.28 -24.17
C VAL A 414 19.98 -39.42 -23.79
N CYS A 415 20.88 -40.00 -23.00
CA CYS A 415 22.09 -39.34 -22.49
C CYS A 415 23.34 -39.69 -23.29
N SER A 416 23.19 -40.13 -24.55
CA SER A 416 24.32 -40.40 -25.44
C SER A 416 25.08 -39.13 -25.82
N ALA A 417 26.37 -39.26 -26.15
CA ALA A 417 27.24 -38.15 -26.55
C ALA A 417 26.69 -37.30 -27.73
N ALA A 418 25.83 -37.89 -28.58
CA ALA A 418 25.15 -37.18 -29.66
C ALA A 418 24.07 -36.23 -29.14
N ASN A 419 23.37 -36.61 -28.08
CA ASN A 419 22.25 -35.86 -27.50
C ASN A 419 22.70 -34.89 -26.41
N THR A 420 23.90 -35.07 -25.85
CA THR A 420 24.45 -34.25 -24.75
C THR A 420 25.40 -33.12 -25.20
N ALA A 421 25.45 -32.82 -26.50
CA ALA A 421 26.37 -31.83 -27.09
C ALA A 421 26.07 -30.34 -26.76
N GLY A 422 25.10 -30.04 -25.88
CA GLY A 422 24.74 -28.67 -25.51
C GLY A 422 25.66 -28.08 -24.44
N GLY A 423 26.28 -26.93 -24.73
CA GLY A 423 27.26 -26.27 -23.85
C GLY A 423 26.70 -25.33 -22.78
N ASP A 424 25.37 -25.15 -22.67
CA ASP A 424 24.77 -24.24 -21.67
C ASP A 424 24.56 -24.96 -20.32
N SER A 425 24.66 -24.21 -19.21
CA SER A 425 24.44 -24.75 -17.86
C SER A 425 22.98 -25.16 -17.62
N LEU A 426 22.06 -24.63 -18.43
CA LEU A 426 20.62 -24.91 -18.39
C LEU A 426 20.17 -25.91 -19.47
N PHE A 427 21.10 -26.64 -20.09
CA PHE A 427 20.80 -27.59 -21.16
C PHE A 427 20.50 -28.99 -20.62
N LEU A 428 19.41 -29.59 -21.13
CA LEU A 428 19.07 -31.01 -21.06
C LEU A 428 18.50 -31.43 -22.43
N PRO A 429 18.61 -32.71 -22.83
CA PRO A 429 17.95 -33.22 -24.04
C PRO A 429 16.45 -32.95 -24.05
N ASP A 430 15.85 -32.79 -25.24
CA ASP A 430 14.43 -32.44 -25.39
C ASP A 430 13.47 -33.44 -24.72
N ALA A 431 13.89 -34.70 -24.57
CA ALA A 431 13.14 -35.73 -23.84
C ALA A 431 12.81 -35.34 -22.38
N PHE A 432 13.63 -34.49 -21.74
CA PHE A 432 13.39 -34.02 -20.37
C PHE A 432 12.44 -32.82 -20.28
N ARG A 433 12.07 -32.20 -21.40
CA ARG A 433 11.30 -30.95 -21.41
C ARG A 433 9.94 -31.10 -20.71
N SER A 434 9.21 -32.19 -20.97
CA SER A 434 7.91 -32.45 -20.33
C SER A 434 8.06 -32.59 -18.81
N MET A 435 8.98 -33.46 -18.37
CA MET A 435 9.25 -33.68 -16.95
C MET A 435 9.68 -32.39 -16.23
N THR A 436 10.63 -31.65 -16.78
CA THR A 436 11.12 -30.40 -16.15
C THR A 436 10.01 -29.35 -16.04
N LYS A 437 9.15 -29.20 -17.06
CA LYS A 437 7.98 -28.32 -16.98
C LYS A 437 7.01 -28.77 -15.89
N ARG A 438 6.66 -30.06 -15.83
CA ARG A 438 5.72 -30.58 -14.82
C ARG A 438 6.27 -30.43 -13.41
N VAL A 439 7.55 -30.74 -13.16
CA VAL A 439 8.18 -30.56 -11.85
C VAL A 439 8.16 -29.09 -11.43
N LEU A 440 8.51 -28.16 -12.34
CA LEU A 440 8.44 -26.73 -12.07
C LEU A 440 6.99 -26.26 -11.79
N GLY A 441 6.02 -26.80 -12.54
CA GLY A 441 4.59 -26.56 -12.33
C GLY A 441 4.14 -26.98 -10.96
N VAL A 442 4.36 -28.25 -10.57
CA VAL A 442 3.97 -28.76 -9.25
C VAL A 442 4.61 -27.96 -8.12
N LEU A 443 5.90 -27.59 -8.26
CA LEU A 443 6.55 -26.72 -7.27
C LEU A 443 5.87 -25.34 -7.22
N PHE A 444 5.60 -24.72 -8.36
CA PHE A 444 4.91 -23.43 -8.42
C PHE A 444 3.52 -23.48 -7.76
N GLU A 445 2.70 -24.47 -8.10
CA GLU A 445 1.35 -24.63 -7.55
C GLU A 445 1.37 -24.91 -6.05
N SER A 446 2.32 -25.73 -5.58
CA SER A 446 2.44 -26.07 -4.16
C SER A 446 2.78 -24.86 -3.26
N TYR A 447 3.55 -23.89 -3.78
CA TYR A 447 3.98 -22.71 -3.03
C TYR A 447 3.06 -21.48 -3.22
N ASN A 448 2.42 -21.35 -4.39
CA ASN A 448 1.56 -20.19 -4.70
C ASN A 448 0.06 -20.47 -4.55
N GLY A 449 -0.35 -21.73 -4.37
CA GLY A 449 -1.75 -22.12 -4.18
C GLY A 449 -2.64 -21.94 -5.42
N VAL A 450 -2.03 -21.89 -6.61
CA VAL A 450 -2.73 -21.70 -7.89
C VAL A 450 -2.87 -23.04 -8.58
N SER A 451 -4.08 -23.55 -8.72
CA SER A 451 -4.34 -24.77 -9.49
C SER A 451 -4.43 -24.45 -10.98
N SER A 452 -3.71 -25.20 -11.82
CA SER A 452 -3.93 -25.17 -13.28
C SER A 452 -5.34 -25.65 -13.63
N PRO A 453 -6.02 -25.03 -14.63
CA PRO A 453 -7.39 -25.40 -14.99
C PRO A 453 -7.50 -26.80 -15.63
N THR A 454 -6.40 -27.37 -16.11
CA THR A 454 -6.31 -28.70 -16.70
C THR A 454 -5.00 -29.39 -16.30
N ASP A 455 -5.02 -30.72 -16.16
CA ASP A 455 -3.85 -31.55 -15.83
C ASP A 455 -2.78 -31.60 -16.95
N GLU A 456 -3.16 -31.19 -18.17
CA GLU A 456 -2.28 -31.10 -19.34
C GLU A 456 -1.42 -29.82 -19.33
N ASP A 457 -1.85 -28.75 -18.64
CA ASP A 457 -1.18 -27.43 -18.65
C ASP A 457 -0.26 -27.20 -17.43
N VAL A 458 -0.08 -28.21 -16.56
CA VAL A 458 0.72 -28.12 -15.33
C VAL A 458 2.17 -27.74 -15.64
N GLY A 459 2.53 -26.49 -15.34
CA GLY A 459 3.85 -25.91 -15.59
C GLY A 459 3.93 -24.92 -16.75
N GLU A 460 2.94 -24.86 -17.64
CA GLU A 460 2.88 -23.83 -18.69
C GLU A 460 2.56 -22.44 -18.11
N VAL A 461 1.85 -22.40 -16.97
CA VAL A 461 1.48 -21.17 -16.26
C VAL A 461 2.67 -20.59 -15.46
N ALA A 462 3.61 -21.41 -15.02
CA ALA A 462 4.67 -20.99 -14.10
C ALA A 462 5.64 -19.98 -14.72
N GLN A 463 6.08 -20.22 -15.96
CA GLN A 463 7.03 -19.34 -16.66
C GLN A 463 6.48 -17.92 -16.92
N PRO A 464 5.29 -17.73 -17.54
CA PRO A 464 4.69 -16.42 -17.70
C PRO A 464 4.33 -15.77 -16.36
N ALA A 465 4.05 -16.57 -15.32
CA ALA A 465 3.84 -16.06 -13.97
C ALA A 465 5.07 -15.37 -13.39
N TYR A 466 6.24 -16.00 -13.46
CA TYR A 466 7.46 -15.37 -12.97
C TYR A 466 7.84 -14.11 -13.76
N SER A 467 7.59 -14.08 -15.07
CA SER A 467 7.78 -12.88 -15.87
C SER A 467 6.85 -11.74 -15.45
N THR A 468 5.58 -12.05 -15.23
CA THR A 468 4.58 -11.08 -14.73
C THR A 468 4.98 -10.52 -13.37
N VAL A 469 5.30 -11.38 -12.41
CA VAL A 469 5.75 -10.99 -11.05
C VAL A 469 7.00 -10.12 -11.12
N TYR A 470 7.98 -10.49 -11.95
CA TYR A 470 9.22 -9.74 -12.12
C TYR A 470 8.98 -8.32 -12.67
N ILE A 471 8.20 -8.20 -13.75
CA ILE A 471 7.88 -6.91 -14.38
C ILE A 471 7.08 -6.03 -13.42
N TYR A 472 6.07 -6.60 -12.77
CA TYR A 472 5.24 -5.90 -11.80
C TYR A 472 6.05 -5.39 -10.61
N TYR A 473 6.98 -6.19 -10.08
CA TYR A 473 7.79 -5.80 -8.93
C TYR A 473 8.69 -4.59 -9.24
N TRP A 474 9.43 -4.64 -10.36
CA TRP A 474 10.28 -3.52 -10.77
C TRP A 474 9.50 -2.28 -11.17
N SER A 475 8.32 -2.46 -11.79
CA SER A 475 7.41 -1.35 -12.11
C SER A 475 6.89 -0.67 -10.85
N SER A 476 6.52 -1.46 -9.84
CA SER A 476 6.07 -0.96 -8.53
C SER A 476 7.18 -0.21 -7.80
N PHE A 477 8.40 -0.77 -7.78
CA PHE A 477 9.57 -0.12 -7.19
C PHE A 477 9.89 1.23 -7.88
N LEU A 478 9.89 1.26 -9.21
CA LEU A 478 10.05 2.49 -9.99
C LEU A 478 9.03 3.56 -9.57
N PHE A 479 7.77 3.15 -9.42
CA PHE A 479 6.68 4.06 -9.08
C PHE A 479 6.80 4.62 -7.66
N VAL A 480 7.18 3.79 -6.69
CA VAL A 480 7.43 4.21 -5.31
C VAL A 480 8.57 5.22 -5.24
N VAL A 481 9.69 4.94 -5.90
CA VAL A 481 10.86 5.82 -5.92
C VAL A 481 10.55 7.15 -6.61
N ALA A 482 9.81 7.12 -7.73
CA ALA A 482 9.35 8.31 -8.42
C ALA A 482 8.40 9.15 -7.55
N SER A 483 7.44 8.51 -6.88
CA SER A 483 6.53 9.18 -5.94
C SER A 483 7.27 9.82 -4.77
N PHE A 484 8.29 9.17 -4.20
CA PHE A 484 9.11 9.80 -3.17
C PHE A 484 9.83 11.06 -3.68
N ALA A 485 10.33 11.06 -4.92
CA ALA A 485 10.95 12.26 -5.51
C ALA A 485 9.93 13.39 -5.70
N ILE A 486 8.72 13.05 -6.16
CA ILE A 486 7.61 14.00 -6.34
C ILE A 486 7.17 14.58 -4.99
N PHE A 487 7.06 13.75 -3.95
CA PHE A 487 6.68 14.22 -2.62
C PHE A 487 7.67 15.24 -2.07
N ILE A 488 8.97 15.03 -2.21
CA ILE A 488 9.98 16.01 -1.79
C ILE A 488 9.80 17.36 -2.52
N LEU A 489 9.48 17.33 -3.82
CA LEU A 489 9.21 18.55 -4.58
C LEU A 489 7.95 19.29 -4.11
N ILE A 490 6.91 18.55 -3.72
CA ILE A 490 5.62 19.10 -3.30
C ILE A 490 5.67 19.62 -1.86
N THR A 491 6.38 18.95 -0.95
CA THR A 491 6.44 19.32 0.46
C THR A 491 7.37 20.50 0.76
N ARG A 492 8.30 20.82 -0.16
CA ARG A 492 9.24 21.94 -0.04
C ARG A 492 8.55 23.31 -0.02
N HIS A 493 9.19 24.29 0.62
CA HIS A 493 8.81 25.70 0.48
C HIS A 493 9.06 26.22 -0.96
N LYS A 494 8.08 26.93 -1.55
CA LYS A 494 8.17 27.43 -2.94
C LYS A 494 9.28 28.47 -3.11
N ASP A 495 9.46 29.31 -2.11
CA ASP A 495 10.34 30.49 -2.17
C ASP A 495 11.79 30.20 -1.76
N ARG A 496 12.11 28.95 -1.40
CA ARG A 496 13.47 28.56 -0.99
C ARG A 496 14.20 27.90 -2.17
N PRO A 497 15.45 28.30 -2.48
CA PRO A 497 16.26 27.59 -3.46
C PRO A 497 16.53 26.15 -3.01
N LEU A 498 16.74 25.25 -3.98
CA LEU A 498 17.06 23.85 -3.72
C LEU A 498 18.30 23.73 -2.83
N ASN A 499 18.13 23.16 -1.63
CA ASN A 499 19.25 22.86 -0.75
C ASN A 499 20.06 21.68 -1.29
N ILE A 500 21.24 21.47 -0.70
CA ILE A 500 22.10 20.32 -1.01
C ILE A 500 21.33 19.00 -0.81
N PHE A 501 20.53 18.91 0.26
CA PHE A 501 19.65 17.78 0.53
C PHE A 501 18.63 17.55 -0.59
N ASP A 502 17.87 18.57 -0.98
CA ASP A 502 16.82 18.43 -2.00
C ASP A 502 17.39 17.94 -3.34
N LYS A 503 18.54 18.50 -3.75
CA LYS A 503 19.22 18.07 -4.99
C LYS A 503 19.67 16.62 -4.88
N ALA A 504 20.36 16.26 -3.80
CA ALA A 504 20.82 14.90 -3.59
C ALA A 504 19.65 13.90 -3.56
N ALA A 505 18.57 14.22 -2.85
CA ALA A 505 17.42 13.36 -2.69
C ALA A 505 16.67 13.10 -4.01
N ILE A 506 16.54 14.11 -4.87
CA ILE A 506 15.96 13.96 -6.22
C ILE A 506 16.90 13.15 -7.11
N THR A 507 18.21 13.43 -7.07
CA THR A 507 19.21 12.73 -7.88
C THR A 507 19.30 11.25 -7.52
N THR A 508 19.34 10.88 -6.23
CA THR A 508 19.44 9.48 -5.80
C THR A 508 18.21 8.67 -6.22
N ARG A 509 17.01 9.25 -6.10
CA ARG A 509 15.76 8.63 -6.55
C ARG A 509 15.68 8.54 -8.08
N GLY A 510 16.16 9.56 -8.80
CA GLY A 510 16.28 9.51 -10.25
C GLY A 510 17.22 8.39 -10.73
N LEU A 511 18.38 8.22 -10.07
CA LEU A 511 19.31 7.13 -10.37
C LEU A 511 18.71 5.76 -10.04
N ALA A 512 18.04 5.63 -8.90
CA ALA A 512 17.34 4.40 -8.52
C ALA A 512 16.21 4.05 -9.51
N ALA A 513 15.48 5.04 -10.02
CA ALA A 513 14.48 4.86 -11.07
C ALA A 513 15.12 4.36 -12.38
N LEU A 514 16.26 4.94 -12.79
CA LEU A 514 17.00 4.47 -13.98
C LEU A 514 17.50 3.02 -13.83
N LEU A 515 18.01 2.67 -12.65
CA LEU A 515 18.42 1.29 -12.34
C LEU A 515 17.23 0.33 -12.39
N ALA A 516 16.08 0.74 -11.86
CA ALA A 516 14.85 -0.05 -11.93
C ALA A 516 14.39 -0.30 -13.37
N VAL A 517 14.46 0.71 -14.23
CA VAL A 517 14.16 0.57 -15.67
C VAL A 517 15.14 -0.40 -16.34
N GLY A 518 16.43 -0.31 -16.03
CA GLY A 518 17.44 -1.23 -16.56
C GLY A 518 17.20 -2.69 -16.13
N LEU A 519 16.85 -2.92 -14.87
CA LEU A 519 16.52 -4.25 -14.35
C LEU A 519 15.19 -4.77 -14.91
N ALA A 520 14.18 -3.90 -15.06
CA ALA A 520 12.92 -4.25 -15.71
C ALA A 520 13.14 -4.67 -17.18
N ALA A 521 14.03 -4.01 -17.92
CA ALA A 521 14.39 -4.38 -19.28
C ALA A 521 15.04 -5.79 -19.37
N GLY A 522 15.62 -6.30 -18.28
CA GLY A 522 16.08 -7.67 -18.15
C GLY A 522 14.97 -8.72 -18.35
N ALA A 523 13.70 -8.32 -18.26
CA ALA A 523 12.55 -9.18 -18.57
C ALA A 523 12.49 -9.63 -20.04
N ALA A 524 13.27 -9.02 -20.94
CA ALA A 524 13.36 -9.44 -22.33
C ALA A 524 14.04 -10.81 -22.53
N SER A 525 14.67 -11.37 -21.48
CA SER A 525 15.32 -12.68 -21.53
C SER A 525 14.84 -13.59 -20.42
N ASP A 526 14.13 -14.66 -20.78
CA ASP A 526 13.68 -15.69 -19.82
C ASP A 526 14.85 -16.31 -19.03
N LYS A 527 16.00 -16.49 -19.70
CA LYS A 527 17.22 -16.99 -19.05
C LYS A 527 17.72 -16.04 -17.96
N PHE A 528 17.62 -14.73 -18.19
CA PHE A 528 18.01 -13.74 -17.20
C PHE A 528 17.05 -13.77 -16.00
N ILE A 529 15.74 -13.78 -16.25
CA ILE A 529 14.73 -13.86 -15.18
C ILE A 529 14.98 -15.10 -14.30
N PHE A 530 15.12 -16.27 -14.93
CA PHE A 530 15.33 -17.52 -14.20
C PHE A 530 16.62 -17.49 -13.37
N ARG A 531 17.74 -17.00 -13.93
CA ARG A 531 19.01 -16.90 -13.20
C ARG A 531 18.95 -15.86 -12.08
N TYR A 532 18.34 -14.71 -12.33
CA TYR A 532 18.32 -13.61 -11.37
C TYR A 532 17.35 -13.88 -10.21
N LEU A 533 16.13 -14.34 -10.50
CA LEU A 533 15.19 -14.79 -9.46
C LEU A 533 15.75 -16.00 -8.68
N GLY A 534 16.30 -17.00 -9.39
CA GLY A 534 16.91 -18.18 -8.76
C GLY A 534 18.12 -17.87 -7.88
N SER A 535 18.87 -16.79 -8.17
CA SER A 535 20.00 -16.36 -7.34
C SER A 535 19.59 -15.78 -5.98
N GLY A 536 18.33 -15.37 -5.82
CA GLY A 536 17.86 -14.65 -4.64
C GLY A 536 18.36 -13.21 -4.53
N ALA A 537 19.05 -12.68 -5.55
CA ALA A 537 19.66 -11.34 -5.52
C ALA A 537 18.64 -10.18 -5.63
N THR A 538 17.39 -10.46 -6.03
CA THR A 538 16.37 -9.44 -6.25
C THR A 538 16.06 -8.60 -5.00
N LEU A 539 15.71 -9.23 -3.88
CA LEU A 539 15.38 -8.51 -2.63
C LEU A 539 16.60 -7.80 -2.02
N PRO A 540 17.79 -8.43 -1.92
CA PRO A 540 19.01 -7.74 -1.51
C PRO A 540 19.31 -6.50 -2.35
N THR A 541 19.11 -6.56 -3.68
CA THR A 541 19.36 -5.43 -4.57
C THR A 541 18.42 -4.26 -4.25
N VAL A 542 17.13 -4.51 -4.06
CA VAL A 542 16.17 -3.47 -3.66
C VAL A 542 16.50 -2.90 -2.29
N ALA A 543 16.80 -3.74 -1.32
CA ALA A 543 17.19 -3.32 0.02
C ALA A 543 18.46 -2.45 0.00
N LEU A 544 19.47 -2.81 -0.80
CA LEU A 544 20.70 -2.03 -0.97
C LEU A 544 20.44 -0.67 -1.64
N ILE A 545 19.57 -0.61 -2.66
CA ILE A 545 19.21 0.66 -3.29
C ILE A 545 18.52 1.58 -2.27
N PHE A 546 17.55 1.08 -1.51
CA PHE A 546 16.90 1.88 -0.46
C PHE A 546 17.87 2.29 0.65
N LEU A 547 18.76 1.40 1.08
CA LEU A 547 19.80 1.73 2.06
C LEU A 547 20.74 2.83 1.54
N ALA A 548 21.14 2.77 0.27
CA ALA A 548 21.98 3.80 -0.35
C ALA A 548 21.26 5.16 -0.41
N ILE A 549 19.97 5.19 -0.78
CA ILE A 549 19.15 6.41 -0.74
C ILE A 549 19.12 6.97 0.68
N LEU A 550 18.82 6.14 1.69
CA LEU A 550 18.75 6.57 3.09
C LEU A 550 20.09 7.08 3.63
N ALA A 551 21.20 6.41 3.30
CA ALA A 551 22.53 6.83 3.71
C ALA A 551 22.89 8.20 3.14
N ILE A 552 22.61 8.42 1.85
CA ILE A 552 22.85 9.71 1.18
C ILE A 552 21.92 10.79 1.73
N ASP A 553 20.64 10.48 1.95
CA ASP A 553 19.68 11.41 2.55
C ASP A 553 20.15 11.86 3.95
N ARG A 554 20.56 10.92 4.81
CA ARG A 554 21.08 11.25 6.16
C ARG A 554 22.35 12.08 6.11
N TYR A 555 23.30 11.70 5.25
CA TYR A 555 24.56 12.43 5.09
C TYR A 555 24.32 13.86 4.59
N THR A 556 23.49 14.03 3.56
CA THR A 556 23.21 15.34 2.96
C THR A 556 22.34 16.23 3.87
N LYS A 557 21.43 15.67 4.67
CA LYS A 557 20.74 16.39 5.76
C LYS A 557 21.73 16.93 6.78
N HIS A 558 22.69 16.11 7.22
CA HIS A 558 23.71 16.53 8.17
C HIS A 558 24.59 17.67 7.60
N LEU A 559 25.01 17.58 6.34
CA LEU A 559 25.76 18.64 5.67
C LEU A 559 24.94 19.93 5.52
N SER A 560 23.66 19.82 5.15
CA SER A 560 22.74 20.97 5.04
C SER A 560 22.59 21.68 6.39
N ALA A 561 22.39 20.92 7.48
CA ALA A 561 22.29 21.45 8.83
C ALA A 561 23.59 22.14 9.28
N LYS A 562 24.76 21.55 8.99
CA LYS A 562 26.07 22.14 9.30
C LYS A 562 26.29 23.46 8.55
N THR A 563 25.91 23.50 7.27
CA THR A 563 26.04 24.70 6.43
C THR A 563 25.14 25.83 6.92
N LEU A 564 23.88 25.52 7.28
CA LEU A 564 22.95 26.49 7.85
C LEU A 564 23.44 27.06 9.19
N ARG A 565 23.98 26.21 10.08
CA ARG A 565 24.56 26.67 11.35
C ARG A 565 25.76 27.60 11.15
N ARG A 566 26.64 27.29 10.20
CA ARG A 566 27.78 28.16 9.86
C ARG A 566 27.33 29.51 9.30
N ASN A 567 26.37 29.50 8.36
CA ASN A 567 25.87 30.75 7.79
C ASN A 567 25.18 31.62 8.85
N MET A 568 24.41 31.02 9.78
CA MET A 568 23.78 31.76 10.88
C MET A 568 24.82 32.39 11.82
N THR A 569 25.86 31.65 12.21
CA THR A 569 26.93 32.17 13.08
C THR A 569 27.73 33.29 12.41
N GLU A 570 28.12 33.13 11.14
CA GLU A 570 28.77 34.20 10.36
C GLU A 570 27.88 35.44 10.24
N THR A 571 26.56 35.28 10.01
CA THR A 571 25.65 36.42 9.98
C THR A 571 25.52 37.11 11.33
N THR A 572 25.43 36.37 12.43
CA THR A 572 25.36 36.94 13.79
C THR A 572 26.62 37.73 14.11
N GLU A 573 27.81 37.17 13.87
CA GLU A 573 29.08 37.88 14.08
C GLU A 573 29.21 39.13 13.19
N SER A 574 28.72 39.07 11.95
CA SER A 574 28.72 40.23 11.06
C SER A 574 27.76 41.32 11.54
N TRP A 575 26.62 40.94 12.12
CA TRP A 575 25.63 41.86 12.69
C TRP A 575 26.16 42.52 13.96
N GLU A 576 26.78 41.74 14.85
CA GLU A 576 27.43 42.24 16.06
C GLU A 576 28.59 43.21 15.73
N ARG A 577 29.41 42.88 14.72
CA ARG A 577 30.45 43.78 14.22
C ARG A 577 29.87 45.07 13.65
N ALA A 578 28.79 45.01 12.86
CA ALA A 578 28.14 46.18 12.30
C ALA A 578 27.48 47.08 13.38
N LEU A 579 26.98 46.49 14.48
CA LEU A 579 26.48 47.24 15.64
C LEU A 579 27.62 47.92 16.40
N ALA A 580 28.75 47.23 16.58
CA ALA A 580 29.94 47.77 17.22
C ALA A 580 30.55 48.93 16.42
N GLU A 581 30.64 48.82 15.09
CA GLU A 581 31.13 49.90 14.21
C GLU A 581 30.22 51.14 14.22
N ARG A 582 28.92 50.98 14.47
CA ARG A 582 27.97 52.09 14.61
C ARG A 582 27.94 52.71 16.01
N GLY A 583 28.74 52.20 16.96
CA GLY A 583 28.82 52.71 18.34
C GLY A 583 27.55 52.48 19.16
N ILE A 584 26.66 51.59 18.71
CA ILE A 584 25.38 51.28 19.39
C ILE A 584 25.65 50.16 20.39
N SER A 585 26.05 50.53 21.60
CA SER A 585 26.06 49.61 22.75
C SER A 585 24.64 49.16 23.07
N GLU A 586 24.41 47.90 23.45
CA GLU A 586 23.10 47.38 23.88
C GLU A 586 22.43 48.28 24.96
N ALA A 587 23.21 49.05 25.70
CA ALA A 587 22.71 50.04 26.66
C ALA A 587 21.82 51.14 26.04
N SER A 588 21.96 51.46 24.74
CA SER A 588 21.13 52.48 24.08
C SER A 588 19.79 51.98 23.54
N LEU A 589 19.58 50.66 23.44
CA LEU A 589 18.30 50.08 22.99
C LEU A 589 17.29 49.90 24.13
N VAL A 590 17.74 49.90 25.39
CA VAL A 590 16.87 49.80 26.57
C VAL A 590 16.25 51.15 26.97
N VAL A 591 16.78 52.28 26.47
CA VAL A 591 16.28 53.63 26.80
C VAL A 591 15.19 54.13 25.83
N GLY A 592 14.84 53.35 24.79
CA GLY A 592 13.78 53.67 23.83
C GLY A 592 12.36 53.25 24.21
N LYS A 593 12.12 52.85 25.46
CA LYS A 593 10.78 52.68 26.06
C LYS A 593 10.71 53.45 27.37
N ALA A 594 10.56 54.76 27.26
CA ALA A 594 9.94 55.60 28.28
C ALA A 594 8.80 56.37 27.62
#